data_AF-A0A961M6U6-F1
#
_entry.id   AF-A0A961M6U6-F1
#
_cell.length_a   1.000
_cell.length_b   1.000
_cell.length_c   1.000
_cell.angle_alpha   90.00
_cell.angle_beta   90.00
_cell.angle_gamma   90.00
#
_symmetry.space_group_name_H-M   'P 1'
#
loop_
_entity.id
_entity.type
_entity.pdbx_description
1 polymer ?
#
loop_
_entity_poly.entity_id
_entity_poly.type
_entity_poly.pdbx_seq_one_letter_code
_entity_poly.pdbx_strand_id
1 'polypeptide(L)'
;MRKRFSLVLAVLLATALPAAAQNYIGSYSAWIGGQDLYNSNGQRLWEAWQILRQDRANFHRFNRRDPNDGGDPWFADANARAQLEQAVMNAGLAPYQRQQILNGGVMVQVDLFGWPGQITNANVQVFP
;
A
#
# COMPACT_ATOMS: atom_id res chain seq x y z
N MET A 1 45.83 -3.79 54.51
CA MET A 1 45.59 -2.71 53.52
C MET A 1 44.38 -3.07 52.67
N ARG A 2 43.30 -2.28 52.75
CA ARG A 2 42.04 -2.47 52.01
C ARG A 2 42.21 -1.93 50.59
N LYS A 3 41.98 -2.73 49.55
CA LYS A 3 41.85 -2.24 48.17
C LYS A 3 40.47 -2.60 47.64
N ARG A 4 39.77 -1.57 47.19
CA ARG A 4 38.33 -1.49 46.92
C ARG A 4 38.02 -2.19 45.58
N PHE A 5 37.02 -3.06 45.57
CA PHE A 5 36.43 -3.57 44.32
C PHE A 5 35.54 -2.48 43.73
N SER A 6 35.92 -1.93 42.57
CA SER A 6 35.09 -0.99 41.82
C SER A 6 34.09 -1.75 40.96
N LEU A 7 32.79 -1.58 41.22
CA LEU A 7 31.72 -1.95 40.30
C LEU A 7 31.74 -0.97 39.11
N VAL A 8 31.88 -1.47 37.88
CA VAL A 8 31.59 -0.70 36.67
C VAL A 8 30.21 -1.12 36.17
N LEU A 9 29.24 -0.23 36.33
CA LEU A 9 27.89 -0.37 35.77
C LEU A 9 27.92 0.20 34.34
N ALA A 10 27.97 -0.67 33.33
CA ALA A 10 27.86 -0.26 31.93
C ALA A 10 26.38 0.01 31.59
N VAL A 11 26.00 1.29 31.51
CA VAL A 11 24.68 1.70 31.03
C VAL A 11 24.69 1.63 29.50
N LEU A 12 24.05 0.60 28.93
CA LEU A 12 23.72 0.54 27.51
C LEU A 12 22.53 1.47 27.24
N LEU A 13 22.81 2.73 26.88
CA LEU A 13 21.80 3.59 26.23
C LEU A 13 21.59 3.04 24.81
N ALA A 14 20.51 2.27 24.62
CA ALA A 14 20.00 1.99 23.29
C ALA A 14 19.49 3.31 22.69
N THR A 15 20.28 3.92 21.81
CA THR A 15 19.84 5.06 21.00
C THR A 15 18.82 4.55 19.99
N ALA A 16 17.53 4.71 20.29
CA ALA A 16 16.49 4.54 19.28
C ALA A 16 16.75 5.56 18.16
N LEU A 17 17.16 5.09 16.99
CA LEU A 17 17.27 5.95 15.82
C LEU A 17 15.87 6.49 15.51
N PRO A 18 15.72 7.80 15.26
CA PRO A 18 14.43 8.34 14.88
C PRO A 18 13.97 7.65 13.60
N ALA A 19 12.77 7.05 13.63
CA ALA A 19 12.13 6.56 12.42
C ALA A 19 11.89 7.77 11.49
N ALA A 20 12.47 7.75 10.30
CA ALA A 20 12.19 8.76 9.30
C ALA A 20 10.69 8.69 8.94
N ALA A 21 9.94 9.74 9.24
CA ALA A 21 8.53 9.83 8.90
C ALA A 21 8.38 9.80 7.37
N GLN A 22 7.61 8.84 6.85
CA GLN A 22 7.28 8.79 5.42
C GLN A 22 6.42 9.99 5.05
N ASN A 23 6.64 10.55 3.87
CA ASN A 23 5.87 11.71 3.41
C ASN A 23 4.58 11.27 2.75
N TYR A 24 3.51 12.03 2.95
CA TYR A 24 2.29 11.86 2.16
C TYR A 24 2.58 12.20 0.69
N ILE A 25 2.27 11.26 -0.21
CA ILE A 25 2.45 11.40 -1.65
C ILE A 25 1.17 11.95 -2.29
N GLY A 26 0.02 11.45 -1.84
CA GLY A 26 -1.29 11.77 -2.40
C GLY A 26 -2.29 10.64 -2.16
N SER A 27 -3.50 10.80 -2.71
CA SER A 27 -4.53 9.78 -2.65
C SER A 27 -5.27 9.65 -3.97
N TYR A 28 -5.92 8.50 -4.17
CA TYR A 28 -6.88 8.28 -5.24
C TYR A 28 -8.07 7.47 -4.73
N SER A 29 -9.20 7.60 -5.41
CA SER A 29 -10.38 6.77 -5.22
C SER A 29 -10.62 5.91 -6.45
N ALA A 30 -11.13 4.70 -6.25
CA ALA A 30 -11.45 3.78 -7.34
C ALA A 30 -12.70 2.98 -7.02
N TRP A 31 -13.50 2.68 -8.05
CA TRP A 31 -14.54 1.67 -7.95
C TRP A 31 -13.95 0.33 -8.37
N ILE A 32 -13.92 -0.65 -7.47
CA ILE A 32 -13.39 -1.98 -7.79
C ILE A 32 -14.45 -2.74 -8.60
N GLY A 33 -14.33 -2.70 -9.92
CA GLY A 33 -15.22 -3.37 -10.85
C GLY A 33 -14.90 -4.85 -11.04
N GLY A 34 -15.80 -5.56 -11.74
CA GLY A 34 -15.59 -6.99 -12.03
C GLY A 34 -14.34 -7.28 -12.85
N GLN A 35 -13.90 -6.32 -13.66
CA GLN A 35 -12.71 -6.42 -14.51
C GLN A 35 -11.38 -6.32 -13.75
N ASP A 36 -11.39 -5.75 -12.55
CA ASP A 36 -10.19 -5.63 -11.70
C ASP A 36 -9.91 -6.92 -10.95
N LEU A 37 -10.91 -7.80 -10.84
CA LEU A 37 -10.79 -9.11 -10.21
C LEU A 37 -9.97 -10.10 -11.06
N TYR A 38 -9.57 -9.74 -12.28
CA TYR A 38 -8.87 -10.63 -13.20
C TYR A 38 -7.63 -9.96 -13.79
N ASN A 39 -6.53 -10.72 -13.88
CA ASN A 39 -5.35 -10.23 -14.58
C ASN A 39 -5.56 -10.12 -16.09
N SER A 40 -4.57 -9.58 -16.82
CA SER A 40 -4.65 -9.43 -18.28
C SER A 40 -4.81 -10.73 -19.07
N ASN A 41 -4.55 -11.90 -18.45
CA ASN A 41 -4.74 -13.22 -19.04
C ASN A 41 -6.13 -13.83 -18.69
N GLY A 42 -7.00 -13.08 -17.99
CA GLY A 42 -8.32 -13.55 -17.56
C GLY A 42 -8.28 -14.47 -16.34
N GLN A 43 -7.16 -14.53 -15.60
CA GLN A 43 -7.06 -15.36 -14.41
C GLN A 43 -7.52 -14.58 -13.18
N ARG A 44 -8.34 -15.22 -12.33
CA ARG A 44 -8.86 -14.64 -11.10
C ARG A 44 -7.72 -14.27 -10.15
N LEU A 45 -7.75 -13.04 -9.65
CA LEU A 45 -6.90 -12.55 -8.58
C LEU A 45 -7.54 -12.86 -7.23
N TRP A 46 -6.71 -13.26 -6.28
CA TRP A 46 -7.14 -13.74 -4.96
C TRP A 46 -6.62 -12.90 -3.80
N GLU A 47 -5.89 -11.83 -4.12
CA GLU A 47 -5.36 -10.92 -3.12
C GLU A 47 -5.77 -9.48 -3.43
N ALA A 48 -6.14 -8.74 -2.39
CA ALA A 48 -6.61 -7.36 -2.52
C ALA A 48 -5.55 -6.43 -3.16
N TRP A 49 -4.27 -6.60 -2.82
CA TRP A 49 -3.18 -5.81 -3.41
C TRP A 49 -2.99 -6.09 -4.91
N GLN A 50 -3.23 -7.32 -5.36
CA GLN A 50 -3.19 -7.66 -6.78
C GLN A 50 -4.32 -6.96 -7.54
N ILE A 51 -5.53 -6.94 -6.95
CA ILE A 51 -6.70 -6.29 -7.52
C ILE A 51 -6.48 -4.78 -7.64
N LEU A 52 -6.01 -4.10 -6.59
CA LEU A 52 -5.72 -2.66 -6.64
C LEU A 52 -4.62 -2.33 -7.67
N ARG A 53 -3.60 -3.19 -7.83
CA ARG A 53 -2.61 -3.04 -8.91
C ARG A 53 -3.24 -3.21 -10.29
N GLN A 54 -4.12 -4.20 -10.44
CA GLN A 54 -4.79 -4.49 -11.70
C GLN A 54 -5.74 -3.35 -12.10
N ASP A 55 -6.49 -2.79 -11.15
CA ASP A 55 -7.29 -1.59 -11.32
C ASP A 55 -6.44 -0.42 -11.86
N ARG A 56 -5.31 -0.10 -11.22
CA ARG A 56 -4.41 0.96 -11.74
C ARG A 56 -3.79 0.62 -13.10
N ALA A 57 -3.61 -0.65 -13.44
CA ALA A 57 -3.21 -1.06 -14.79
C ALA A 57 -4.37 -0.89 -15.80
N ASN A 58 -5.59 -1.23 -15.41
CA ASN A 58 -6.80 -1.05 -16.19
C ASN A 58 -7.03 0.44 -16.50
N PHE A 59 -6.90 1.31 -15.50
CA PHE A 59 -7.09 2.75 -15.65
C PHE A 59 -6.07 3.41 -16.60
N HIS A 60 -4.77 3.12 -16.41
CA HIS A 60 -3.68 3.84 -17.05
C HIS A 60 -3.10 3.17 -18.30
N ARG A 61 -3.05 1.83 -18.33
CA ARG A 61 -2.42 1.08 -19.43
C ARG A 61 -3.43 0.53 -20.42
N PHE A 62 -4.53 -0.03 -19.94
CA PHE A 62 -5.49 -0.74 -20.78
C PHE A 62 -6.70 0.11 -21.18
N ASN A 63 -6.83 1.32 -20.63
CA ASN A 63 -7.97 2.22 -20.87
C ASN A 63 -9.32 1.55 -20.57
N ARG A 64 -9.37 0.70 -19.54
CA ARG A 64 -10.55 -0.01 -19.02
C ARG A 64 -10.90 0.58 -17.67
N ARG A 65 -11.44 1.80 -17.66
CA ARG A 65 -11.76 2.52 -16.43
C ARG A 65 -13.14 2.13 -15.93
N ASP A 66 -13.30 2.03 -14.62
CA ASP A 66 -14.61 1.92 -14.01
C ASP A 66 -15.24 3.31 -13.82
N PRO A 67 -16.58 3.40 -13.75
CA PRO A 67 -17.25 4.64 -13.40
C PRO A 67 -16.79 5.14 -12.02
N ASN A 68 -16.52 6.44 -11.91
CA ASN A 68 -16.05 7.12 -10.68
C ASN A 68 -14.59 6.87 -10.28
N ASP A 69 -13.79 6.23 -11.13
CA ASP A 69 -12.35 6.17 -10.90
C ASP A 69 -11.71 7.55 -10.93
N GLY A 70 -11.00 7.87 -9.85
CA GLY A 70 -10.13 9.03 -9.77
C GLY A 70 -8.85 8.82 -10.59
N GLY A 71 -8.46 9.85 -11.33
CA GLY A 71 -7.14 9.90 -11.96
C GLY A 71 -6.04 10.20 -10.95
N ASP A 72 -4.81 9.85 -11.32
CA ASP A 72 -3.62 10.07 -10.52
C ASP A 72 -2.38 10.24 -11.43
N PRO A 73 -1.32 10.92 -10.98
CA PRO A 73 -0.14 11.18 -11.80
C PRO A 73 0.93 10.07 -11.71
N TRP A 74 0.78 9.08 -10.84
CA TRP A 74 1.87 8.15 -10.50
C TRP A 74 1.77 6.83 -11.27
N PHE A 75 0.55 6.32 -11.48
CA PHE A 75 0.34 4.95 -11.95
C PHE A 75 0.31 4.77 -13.46
N ALA A 76 0.67 5.78 -14.24
CA ALA A 76 1.11 5.57 -15.62
C ALA A 76 2.35 4.65 -15.69
N ASP A 77 3.24 4.77 -14.70
CA ASP A 77 4.45 3.95 -14.56
C ASP A 77 4.13 2.54 -14.01
N ALA A 78 4.71 1.52 -14.65
CA ALA A 78 4.60 0.14 -14.20
C ALA A 78 5.33 -0.11 -12.87
N ASN A 79 6.42 0.60 -12.59
CA ASN A 79 7.15 0.47 -11.34
C ASN A 79 6.35 1.01 -10.16
N ALA A 80 5.68 2.16 -10.33
CA ALA A 80 4.77 2.69 -9.31
C ALA A 80 3.64 1.71 -8.99
N ARG A 81 3.05 1.06 -10.01
CA ARG A 81 2.04 0.01 -9.81
C ARG A 81 2.57 -1.21 -9.04
N ALA A 82 3.82 -1.60 -9.26
CA ALA A 82 4.46 -2.67 -8.49
C ALA A 82 4.73 -2.26 -7.03
N GLN A 83 5.13 -1.01 -6.80
CA GLN A 83 5.31 -0.46 -5.45
C GLN A 83 3.98 -0.38 -4.69
N LEU A 84 2.88 0.01 -5.35
CA LEU A 84 1.54 -0.02 -4.77
C LEU A 84 1.17 -1.41 -4.25
N GLU A 85 1.41 -2.45 -5.04
CA GLU A 85 1.11 -3.83 -4.63
C GLU A 85 1.82 -4.19 -3.32
N GLN A 86 3.13 -3.90 -3.24
CA GLN A 86 3.91 -4.14 -2.03
C GLN A 86 3.43 -3.28 -0.86
N ALA A 87 3.12 -2.01 -1.09
CA ALA A 87 2.62 -1.10 -0.07
C ALA A 87 1.29 -1.58 0.52
N VAL A 88 0.33 -2.00 -0.32
CA VAL A 88 -0.97 -2.51 0.14
C VAL A 88 -0.85 -3.88 0.82
N MET A 89 0.04 -4.75 0.33
CA MET A 89 0.34 -6.03 0.98
C MET A 89 0.82 -5.79 2.43
N ASN A 90 1.67 -4.78 2.63
CA ASN A 90 2.23 -4.44 3.95
C ASN A 90 1.30 -3.56 4.81
N ALA A 91 0.29 -2.93 4.23
CA ALA A 91 -0.64 -2.04 4.92
C ALA A 91 -1.50 -2.73 6.00
N GLY A 92 -1.58 -4.07 5.99
CA GLY A 92 -2.27 -4.81 7.03
C GLY A 92 -3.78 -4.62 7.02
N LEU A 93 -4.41 -4.62 5.82
CA LEU A 93 -5.87 -4.59 5.65
C LEU A 93 -6.60 -5.49 6.65
N ALA A 94 -7.73 -5.05 7.19
CA ALA A 94 -8.57 -5.94 8.00
C ALA A 94 -9.16 -7.07 7.12
N PRO A 95 -9.41 -8.28 7.67
CA PRO A 95 -9.96 -9.39 6.90
C PRO A 95 -11.25 -9.05 6.13
N TYR A 96 -12.15 -8.26 6.75
CA TYR A 96 -13.40 -7.85 6.10
C TYR A 96 -13.17 -6.92 4.90
N GLN A 97 -12.20 -5.99 4.99
CA GLN A 97 -11.86 -5.09 3.89
C GLN A 97 -11.27 -5.87 2.71
N ARG A 98 -10.40 -6.86 2.99
CA ARG A 98 -9.88 -7.76 1.95
C ARG A 98 -11.02 -8.49 1.24
N GLN A 99 -11.96 -9.05 1.99
CA GLN A 99 -13.08 -9.78 1.42
C GLN A 99 -13.97 -8.89 0.54
N GLN A 100 -14.21 -7.65 0.97
CA GLN A 100 -14.97 -6.67 0.19
C GLN A 100 -14.29 -6.37 -1.16
N ILE A 101 -12.98 -6.12 -1.16
CA ILE A 101 -12.22 -5.91 -2.40
C ILE A 101 -12.24 -7.17 -3.28
N LEU A 102 -12.08 -8.36 -2.69
CA LEU A 102 -12.10 -9.63 -3.42
C LEU A 102 -13.45 -9.93 -4.09
N ASN A 103 -14.55 -9.46 -3.51
CA ASN A 103 -15.88 -9.58 -4.08
C ASN A 103 -16.12 -8.56 -5.20
N GLY A 104 -15.40 -7.44 -5.18
CA GLY A 104 -15.66 -6.29 -6.05
C GLY A 104 -16.96 -5.57 -5.67
N GLY A 105 -17.31 -4.56 -6.46
CA GLY A 105 -18.50 -3.73 -6.25
C GLY A 105 -18.40 -2.81 -5.03
N VAL A 106 -17.19 -2.31 -4.75
CA VAL A 106 -16.93 -1.44 -3.58
C VAL A 106 -16.11 -0.23 -4.02
N MET A 107 -16.33 0.90 -3.37
CA MET A 107 -15.44 2.05 -3.49
C MET A 107 -14.24 1.87 -2.56
N VAL A 108 -13.06 2.26 -3.02
CA VAL A 108 -11.87 2.38 -2.17
C VAL A 108 -11.30 3.78 -2.25
N GLN A 109 -10.71 4.23 -1.15
CA GLN A 109 -9.77 5.36 -1.14
C GLN A 109 -8.41 4.84 -0.66
N VAL A 110 -7.37 5.17 -1.41
CA VAL A 110 -6.00 4.74 -1.13
C VAL A 110 -5.14 5.97 -0.93
N ASP A 111 -4.61 6.12 0.29
CA ASP A 111 -3.65 7.16 0.65
C ASP A 111 -2.23 6.57 0.54
N LEU A 112 -1.33 7.26 -0.14
CA LEU A 112 0.02 6.79 -0.44
C LEU A 112 1.07 7.57 0.35
N PHE A 113 2.07 6.85 0.85
CA PHE A 113 3.18 7.41 1.62
C PHE A 113 4.53 6.90 1.10
N GLY A 114 5.54 7.76 1.18
CA GLY A 114 6.92 7.41 0.87
C GLY A 114 7.81 8.61 0.58
N TRP A 115 8.59 8.50 -0.50
CA TRP A 115 9.62 9.44 -0.91
C TRP A 115 9.43 9.81 -2.38
N PRO A 116 10.08 10.88 -2.89
CA PRO A 116 10.00 11.22 -4.31
C PRO A 116 10.35 10.03 -5.20
N GLY A 117 9.39 9.60 -6.03
CA GLY A 117 9.54 8.46 -6.94
C GLY A 117 9.43 7.07 -6.29
N GLN A 118 9.11 6.99 -4.99
CA GLN A 118 9.03 5.72 -4.27
C GLN A 118 7.83 5.69 -3.30
N ILE A 119 6.84 4.86 -3.63
CA ILE A 119 5.76 4.48 -2.73
C ILE A 119 6.27 3.37 -1.81
N THR A 120 6.15 3.58 -0.49
CA THR A 120 6.61 2.62 0.53
C THR A 120 5.50 2.08 1.41
N ASN A 121 4.39 2.80 1.51
CA ASN A 121 3.27 2.42 2.36
C ASN A 121 1.96 2.98 1.79
N ALA A 122 0.85 2.35 2.16
CA ALA A 122 -0.48 2.74 1.76
C ALA A 122 -1.44 2.59 2.95
N ASN A 123 -2.44 3.45 3.03
CA ASN A 123 -3.64 3.23 3.82
C ASN A 123 -4.80 3.03 2.86
N VAL A 124 -5.64 2.02 3.12
CA VAL A 124 -6.77 1.68 2.25
C VAL A 124 -8.05 1.70 3.07
N GLN A 125 -8.96 2.57 2.66
CA GLN A 125 -10.30 2.70 3.19
C GLN A 125 -11.28 2.07 2.19
N VAL A 126 -12.25 1.31 2.68
CA VAL A 126 -13.24 0.60 1.85
C VAL A 126 -14.63 1.11 2.23
N PHE A 127 -15.40 1.49 1.21
CA PHE A 127 -16.76 2.01 1.33
C PHE A 127 -17.72 1.07 0.60
N PRO A 128 -18.53 0.29 1.35
CA PRO A 128 -19.49 -0.66 0.80
C PRO A 128 -20.73 0.00 0.18
#